data_AF-A0A2E0XES2-F1
#
_entry.id   AF-A0A2E0XES2-F1
#
_cell.length_a   1.000
_cell.length_b   1.000
_cell.length_c   1.000
_cell.angle_alpha   90.00
_cell.angle_beta   90.00
_cell.angle_gamma   90.00
#
_symmetry.space_group_name_H-M   'P 1'
#
loop_
_entity.id
_entity.type
_entity.pdbx_description
1 polymer ?
#
loop_
_entity_poly.entity_id
_entity_poly.type
_entity_poly.pdbx_seq_one_letter_code
_entity_poly.pdbx_strand_id
1 'polypeptide(L)' 'MVFTDVHSCSAVCSPSRYSLLTGRYNWRSTLLKGIVGLYVSPLMPTDRLTAPKFLSQHGYHTVCIGK' A
#
# COMPACT_ATOMS: atom_id res chain seq x y z
N MET A 1 9.86 -21.19 -6.45
CA MET A 1 8.52 -21.06 -7.06
C MET A 1 8.54 -19.82 -7.95
N VAL A 2 8.04 -19.92 -9.18
CA VAL A 2 7.92 -18.77 -10.10
C VAL A 2 6.46 -18.61 -10.45
N PHE A 3 5.92 -17.40 -10.24
CA PHE A 3 4.57 -17.07 -10.69
C PHE A 3 4.66 -16.45 -12.09
N THR A 4 3.98 -17.03 -13.06
CA THR A 4 3.95 -16.53 -14.45
C THR A 4 2.78 -15.60 -14.73
N ASP A 5 1.82 -15.49 -13.80
CA ASP A 5 0.60 -14.70 -13.96
C ASP A 5 0.18 -14.06 -12.62
N VAL A 6 0.89 -13.00 -12.22
CA VAL A 6 0.57 -12.19 -11.03
C VAL A 6 0.32 -10.76 -11.46
N HIS A 7 -0.73 -10.17 -10.91
CA HIS A 7 -1.16 -8.83 -11.27
C HIS A 7 -1.05 -7.87 -10.09
N SER A 8 -0.78 -6.60 -10.40
CA SER A 8 -0.98 -5.50 -9.47
C SER A 8 -2.44 -5.05 -9.49
N CYS A 9 -2.89 -4.44 -8.39
CA CYS A 9 -4.23 -3.87 -8.29
C CYS A 9 -4.46 -2.66 -9.23
N SER A 10 -3.39 -2.04 -9.73
CA SER A 10 -3.45 -0.88 -10.62
C SER A 10 -2.21 -0.79 -11.52
N ALA A 11 -2.31 -0.01 -12.59
CA ALA A 11 -1.21 0.27 -13.52
C ALA A 11 -0.28 1.42 -13.06
N VAL A 12 -0.57 2.07 -11.92
CA VAL A 12 0.23 3.20 -11.40
C VAL A 12 0.64 3.02 -9.93
N CYS A 13 1.68 3.75 -9.50
CA CYS A 13 2.41 3.40 -8.28
C CYS A 13 1.60 3.53 -6.97
N SER A 14 0.90 4.65 -6.75
CA SER A 14 0.19 4.90 -5.48
C SER A 14 -0.90 3.87 -5.17
N PRO A 15 -1.87 3.60 -6.06
CA PRO A 15 -2.89 2.58 -5.83
C PRO A 15 -2.31 1.18 -5.69
N SER A 16 -1.30 0.80 -6.49
CA SER A 16 -0.67 -0.53 -6.36
C SER A 16 0.01 -0.73 -5.02
N ARG A 17 0.74 0.28 -4.52
CA ARG A 17 1.41 0.24 -3.22
C ARG A 17 0.43 0.28 -2.07
N TYR A 18 -0.65 1.04 -2.19
CA TYR A 18 -1.74 1.04 -1.20
C TYR A 18 -2.30 -0.38 -1.03
N SER A 19 -2.62 -1.06 -2.14
CA SER A 19 -3.18 -2.41 -2.09
C SER A 19 -2.19 -3.42 -1.51
N LEU A 20 -0.91 -3.33 -1.90
CA LEU A 20 0.14 -4.20 -1.36
C LEU A 20 0.30 -4.05 0.16
N LEU A 21 0.33 -2.81 0.66
CA LEU A 21 0.55 -2.55 2.08
C LEU A 21 -0.68 -2.86 2.95
N THR A 22 -1.89 -2.72 2.40
CA THR A 22 -3.14 -2.83 3.18
C THR A 22 -3.94 -4.10 2.93
N GLY A 23 -3.62 -4.87 1.89
CA GLY A 23 -4.42 -6.03 1.45
C GLY A 23 -5.81 -5.66 0.95
N ARG A 24 -6.05 -4.40 0.54
CA ARG A 24 -7.36 -3.90 0.13
C ARG A 24 -7.30 -3.31 -1.27
N TYR A 25 -8.37 -3.49 -2.05
CA TYR A 25 -8.51 -2.80 -3.33
C TYR A 25 -8.38 -1.28 -3.18
N ASN A 26 -7.64 -0.65 -4.11
CA ASN A 26 -7.27 0.77 -4.04
C ASN A 26 -8.46 1.74 -4.13
N TRP A 27 -9.56 1.33 -4.77
CA TRP A 27 -10.80 2.13 -4.83
C TRP A 27 -11.50 2.28 -3.47
N ARG A 28 -11.04 1.58 -2.42
CA ARG A 28 -11.48 1.80 -1.04
C ARG A 28 -10.71 2.94 -0.34
N SER A 29 -9.78 3.59 -1.03
CA SER A 29 -9.11 4.81 -0.59
C SER A 29 -9.84 6.05 -1.12
N THR A 30 -9.44 7.24 -0.69
CA THR A 30 -9.99 8.51 -1.20
C THR A 30 -9.40 8.91 -2.56
N LEU A 31 -8.34 8.23 -3.03
CA LEU A 31 -7.72 8.49 -4.34
C LEU A 31 -8.42 7.67 -5.43
N LEU A 32 -9.38 8.30 -6.12
CA LEU A 32 -10.17 7.65 -7.16
C LEU A 32 -9.47 7.61 -8.54
N LYS A 33 -8.48 8.48 -8.77
CA LYS A 33 -7.76 8.57 -10.05
C LYS A 33 -6.32 9.05 -9.84
N GLY A 34 -5.41 8.53 -10.66
CA GLY A 34 -4.03 8.99 -10.73
C GLY A 34 -3.16 8.53 -9.55
N ILE A 35 -2.20 9.36 -9.19
CA ILE A 35 -1.28 9.15 -8.08
C ILE A 35 -1.44 10.25 -7.03
N VAL A 36 -0.95 9.98 -5.81
CA VAL A 36 -0.91 11.01 -4.76
C VAL A 36 -0.04 12.17 -5.25
N GLY A 37 -0.57 13.39 -5.15
CA GLY A 37 0.15 14.62 -5.51
C GLY A 37 1.27 14.95 -4.53
N LEU A 38 2.16 15.88 -4.90
CA LEU A 38 3.33 16.22 -4.08
C LEU A 38 2.99 16.96 -2.79
N TYR A 39 1.96 17.82 -2.82
CA TYR A 39 1.58 18.71 -1.71
C TYR A 39 0.13 18.48 -1.25
N VAL A 40 -0.30 17.22 -1.22
CA VAL A 40 -1.65 16.87 -0.75
C VAL A 40 -1.59 16.15 0.59
N SER A 41 -2.73 16.11 1.28
CA SER A 41 -2.88 15.32 2.50
C SER A 41 -2.53 13.84 2.26
N PRO A 42 -1.96 13.16 3.27
CA PRO A 42 -1.67 11.72 3.17
C PRO A 42 -2.90 10.90 2.80
N LEU A 43 -2.74 9.93 1.90
CA LEU A 43 -3.83 9.05 1.46
C LEU A 43 -4.29 8.07 2.54
N MET A 44 -3.39 7.66 3.44
CA MET A 44 -3.66 6.63 4.44
C MET A 44 -3.96 7.25 5.81
N PRO A 45 -5.11 6.92 6.42
CA PRO A 45 -5.36 7.20 7.84
C PRO A 45 -4.30 6.55 8.73
N THR A 46 -3.97 7.17 9.86
CA THR A 46 -2.93 6.71 10.80
C THR A 46 -3.29 5.41 11.52
N ASP A 47 -4.58 5.13 11.66
CA ASP A 47 -5.12 3.90 12.25
C ASP A 47 -5.15 2.72 11.27
N ARG A 48 -4.91 2.95 9.97
CA ARG A 48 -4.91 1.90 8.95
C ARG A 48 -3.89 0.80 9.29
N LEU A 49 -4.37 -0.44 9.47
CA LEU A 49 -3.51 -1.60 9.57
C LEU A 49 -2.81 -1.85 8.23
N THR A 50 -1.51 -2.13 8.30
CA THR A 50 -0.66 -2.46 7.16
C THR A 50 0.09 -3.76 7.44
N ALA A 51 0.58 -4.43 6.39
CA ALA A 51 1.41 -5.62 6.52
C ALA A 51 2.58 -5.44 7.52
N PRO A 52 3.41 -4.37 7.44
CA PRO A 52 4.45 -4.16 8.44
C PRO A 52 3.88 -3.91 9.85
N LYS A 53 2.80 -3.13 10.00
CA LYS A 53 2.19 -2.88 11.33
C LYS A 53 1.68 -4.17 11.97
N PHE A 54 1.08 -5.06 11.18
CA PHE A 54 0.64 -6.39 11.61
C PHE A 54 1.84 -7.26 12.03
N LEU A 55 2.92 -7.27 11.25
CA LEU A 55 4.13 -8.04 11.58
C LEU A 55 4.80 -7.51 12.87
N SER A 56 4.88 -6.19 13.04
CA SER A 56 5.42 -5.58 14.27
C SER A 56 4.63 -5.98 15.52
N GLN A 57 3.30 -6.14 15.42
CA GLN A 57 2.49 -6.66 16.54
C GLN A 57 2.88 -8.08 16.96
N HIS A 58 3.55 -8.84 16.08
CA HIS A 58 4.01 -10.20 16.32
C HIS A 58 5.53 -10.28 16.55
N GLY A 59 6.16 -9.16 16.96
CA GLY A 59 7.58 -9.14 17.34
C GLY A 59 8.57 -9.00 16.19
N TYR A 60 8.11 -8.73 14.96
CA TYR A 60 9.02 -8.50 13.84
C TYR A 60 9.55 -7.06 13.81
N HIS A 61 10.85 -6.93 13.56
CA HIS A 61 11.46 -5.65 13.20
C HIS A 61 11.15 -5.32 11.73
N THR A 62 10.51 -4.19 11.48
CA THR A 62 10.11 -3.77 10.14
C THR A 62 10.80 -2.47 9.75
N VAL A 63 11.29 -2.39 8.50
CA VAL A 63 11.93 -1.20 7.94
C VAL A 63 11.42 -0.97 6.52
N CYS A 64 11.36 0.29 6.08
CA CYS A 64 11.10 0.67 4.69
C CYS A 64 12.35 1.37 4.14
N ILE A 65 12.86 0.91 2.99
CA ILE A 65 14.05 1.47 2.35
C ILE A 65 13.69 1.82 0.90
N GLY A 66 13.83 3.09 0.54
CA GLY A 66 13.45 3.60 -0.78
C GLY A 66 11.96 3.96 -0.89
N LYS A 67 11.47 4.09 -2.13
CA LYS A 67 10.06 4.37 -2.42
C LYS A 67 9.26 3.08 -2.42
#